data_AF-A0A935YFT8-F1
#
_entry.id   AF-A0A935YFT8-F1
#
_cell.length_a   1.000
_cell.length_b   1.000
_cell.length_c   1.000
_cell.angle_alpha   90.00
_cell.angle_beta   90.00
_cell.angle_gamma   90.00
#
_symmetry.space_group_name_H-M   'P 1'
#
loop_
_entity.id
_entity.type
_entity.pdbx_description
1 polymer ?
#
loop_
_entity_poly.entity_id
_entity_poly.type
_entity_poly.pdbx_seq_one_letter_code
_entity_poly.pdbx_strand_id
1 'polypeptide(L)'
;MAGKPRKWLLGCGLGCGGLILLSIGGPIVLGLFLMPPLDRAIDAQKELVAALGAPDDHVPPAGPVAADRLDAFLAVRRAVMPHCAAFEEFTRDLGRMDELGSQSDQPPGREIFRAVTSVTGSILGLVGDIGKLNEARNRALLEQKMGLGEYTWIYVLAYHSWLGHPIPDRADGDDGEGDGARVERLRTTVLGLMRRHAAALEEVGDGAAAGLWRDEADRMEGAAAEVPFGPGGLPPDYTAAFAARGDELRATWCAPMAEYDLGEVRRSGLTVHAQ
;
A
#
# COMPACT_ATOMS: atom_id res chain seq x y z
N MET A 1 -14.21 -0.91 69.24
CA MET A 1 -14.99 -1.06 67.99
C MET A 1 -14.02 -1.35 66.88
N ALA A 2 -13.83 -2.63 66.53
CA ALA A 2 -12.86 -3.05 65.53
C ALA A 2 -13.57 -4.03 64.59
N GLY A 3 -13.72 -3.64 63.31
CA GLY A 3 -14.53 -4.41 62.37
C GLY A 3 -14.24 -4.11 60.91
N LYS A 4 -13.48 -5.03 60.29
CA LYS A 4 -13.47 -5.41 58.85
C LYS A 4 -12.84 -4.46 57.79
N PRO A 5 -11.50 -4.26 57.79
CA PRO A 5 -10.76 -3.70 56.64
C PRO A 5 -10.41 -4.71 55.51
N ARG A 6 -10.69 -6.01 55.68
CA ARG A 6 -10.19 -7.07 54.76
C ARG A 6 -10.83 -7.13 53.37
N LYS A 7 -12.03 -6.56 53.16
CA LYS A 7 -12.74 -6.67 51.87
C LYS A 7 -12.33 -5.61 50.84
N TRP A 8 -11.80 -4.46 51.29
CA TRP A 8 -11.39 -3.36 50.41
C TRP A 8 -10.05 -3.65 49.71
N LEU A 9 -9.08 -4.23 50.43
CA LEU A 9 -7.77 -4.61 49.87
C LEU A 9 -7.88 -5.71 48.81
N LEU A 10 -8.83 -6.65 48.93
CA LEU A 10 -9.08 -7.66 47.89
C LEU A 10 -9.63 -7.04 46.60
N GLY A 11 -10.47 -6.01 46.71
CA GLY A 11 -11.02 -5.29 45.55
C GLY A 11 -9.96 -4.48 44.80
N CYS A 12 -9.04 -3.83 45.52
CA CYS A 12 -7.94 -3.08 44.93
C CYS A 12 -6.92 -4.01 44.23
N GLY A 13 -6.60 -5.16 44.83
CA GLY A 13 -5.71 -6.16 44.23
C GLY A 13 -6.27 -6.79 42.94
N LEU A 14 -7.56 -7.11 42.89
CA LEU A 14 -8.19 -7.64 41.67
C LEU A 14 -8.25 -6.60 40.54
N GLY A 15 -8.52 -5.34 40.88
CA GLY A 15 -8.56 -4.25 39.89
C GLY A 15 -7.18 -3.98 39.27
N CYS A 16 -6.15 -3.82 40.11
CA CYS A 16 -4.79 -3.55 39.62
C CYS A 16 -4.19 -4.78 38.92
N GLY A 17 -4.40 -5.99 39.45
CA GLY A 17 -3.93 -7.22 38.82
C GLY A 17 -4.59 -7.47 37.46
N GLY A 18 -5.89 -7.21 37.33
CA GLY A 18 -6.61 -7.29 36.07
C GLY A 18 -6.10 -6.28 35.03
N LEU A 19 -5.84 -5.03 35.43
CA LEU A 19 -5.28 -4.01 34.55
C LEU A 19 -3.86 -4.37 34.07
N ILE A 20 -3.01 -4.91 34.94
CA ILE A 20 -1.65 -5.35 34.57
C ILE A 20 -1.72 -6.55 33.61
N LEU A 21 -2.62 -7.50 33.88
CA LEU A 21 -2.77 -8.66 33.01
C LEU A 21 -3.33 -8.28 31.64
N LEU A 22 -4.24 -7.30 31.59
CA LEU A 22 -4.77 -6.75 30.33
C LEU A 22 -3.69 -5.96 29.58
N SER A 23 -2.89 -5.15 30.30
CA SER A 23 -1.87 -4.31 29.68
C SER A 23 -0.66 -5.09 29.15
N ILE A 24 -0.34 -6.25 29.73
CA ILE A 24 0.76 -7.11 29.25
C ILE A 24 0.23 -8.25 28.38
N GLY A 25 -0.81 -8.96 28.84
CA GLY A 25 -1.36 -10.12 28.14
C GLY A 25 -2.08 -9.74 26.85
N GLY A 26 -2.76 -8.60 26.82
CA GLY A 26 -3.44 -8.08 25.62
C GLY A 26 -2.48 -7.93 24.44
N PRO A 27 -1.39 -7.14 24.55
CA PRO A 27 -0.41 -6.98 23.48
C PRO A 27 0.27 -8.29 23.05
N ILE A 28 0.56 -9.20 23.98
CA ILE A 28 1.18 -10.50 23.64
C ILE A 28 0.24 -11.35 22.80
N VAL A 29 -1.01 -11.52 23.25
CA VAL A 29 -2.02 -12.29 22.51
C VAL A 29 -2.25 -11.65 21.15
N LEU A 30 -2.39 -10.33 21.11
CA LEU A 30 -2.57 -9.58 19.88
C LEU A 30 -1.40 -9.77 18.90
N GLY A 31 -0.17 -9.70 19.39
CA GLY A 31 1.03 -9.97 18.60
C GLY A 31 1.05 -11.38 18.02
N LEU A 32 0.66 -12.40 18.79
CA LEU A 32 0.63 -13.78 18.31
C LEU A 32 -0.38 -14.00 17.17
N PHE A 33 -1.49 -13.25 17.14
CA PHE A 33 -2.50 -13.36 16.09
C PHE A 33 -2.21 -12.48 14.86
N LEU A 34 -1.62 -11.29 15.04
CA LEU A 34 -1.39 -10.34 13.94
C LEU A 34 -0.05 -10.50 13.22
N MET A 35 0.97 -11.04 13.89
CA MET A 35 2.31 -11.16 13.30
C MET A 35 2.41 -12.24 12.19
N PRO A 36 1.75 -13.41 12.25
CA PRO A 36 1.99 -14.46 11.26
C PRO A 36 1.66 -14.10 9.80
N PRO A 37 0.56 -13.40 9.48
CA PRO A 37 0.33 -12.89 8.11
C PRO A 37 1.40 -11.90 7.67
N LEU A 38 1.86 -11.03 8.58
CA LEU A 38 2.89 -10.04 8.29
C LEU A 38 4.26 -10.69 8.05
N ASP A 39 4.65 -11.65 8.89
CA ASP A 39 5.90 -12.40 8.72
C ASP A 39 5.90 -13.17 7.39
N ARG A 40 4.77 -13.80 7.02
CA ARG A 40 4.64 -14.45 5.69
C ARG A 40 4.73 -13.47 4.54
N ALA A 41 4.14 -12.29 4.66
CA ALA A 41 4.25 -11.23 3.65
C ALA A 41 5.70 -10.76 3.46
N ILE A 42 6.41 -10.56 4.57
CA ILE A 42 7.83 -10.17 4.60
C ILE A 42 8.70 -11.26 3.98
N ASP A 43 8.48 -12.52 4.33
CA ASP A 43 9.28 -13.63 3.80
C ASP A 43 9.01 -13.84 2.29
N ALA A 44 7.75 -13.73 1.84
CA ALA A 44 7.43 -13.72 0.42
C ALA A 44 8.07 -12.54 -0.32
N GLN A 45 8.17 -11.36 0.31
CA GLN A 45 8.86 -10.20 -0.27
C GLN A 45 10.37 -10.44 -0.40
N LYS A 46 11.01 -11.03 0.63
CA LYS A 46 12.44 -11.37 0.58
C LYS A 46 12.71 -12.39 -0.52
N GLU A 47 11.87 -13.42 -0.64
CA GLU A 47 11.97 -14.41 -1.71
C GLU A 47 11.83 -13.75 -3.08
N LEU A 48 10.85 -12.86 -3.24
CA LEU A 48 10.63 -12.09 -4.47
C LEU A 48 11.84 -11.25 -4.86
N VAL A 49 12.41 -10.48 -3.92
CA VAL A 49 13.60 -9.64 -4.16
C VAL A 49 14.83 -10.50 -4.44
N ALA A 50 15.01 -11.61 -3.72
CA ALA A 50 16.12 -12.54 -3.97
C ALA A 50 16.03 -13.19 -5.36
N ALA A 51 14.81 -13.47 -5.84
CA ALA A 51 14.60 -14.12 -7.13
C ALA A 51 14.64 -13.15 -8.32
N LEU A 52 14.11 -11.93 -8.17
CA LEU A 52 13.82 -11.02 -9.29
C LEU A 52 14.49 -9.63 -9.16
N GLY A 53 15.27 -9.39 -8.10
CA GLY A 53 15.97 -8.14 -7.85
C GLY A 53 15.15 -7.12 -7.04
N ALA A 54 15.82 -6.05 -6.60
CA ALA A 54 15.16 -4.96 -5.91
C ALA A 54 14.27 -4.15 -6.87
N PRO A 55 13.23 -3.46 -6.38
CA PRO A 55 12.39 -2.60 -7.24
C PRO A 55 13.20 -1.58 -8.04
N ASP A 56 14.23 -1.01 -7.43
CA ASP A 56 15.08 0.03 -8.01
C ASP A 56 16.04 -0.48 -9.10
N ASP A 57 16.25 -1.79 -9.19
CA ASP A 57 17.13 -2.41 -10.19
C ASP A 57 16.39 -2.68 -11.52
N HIS A 58 15.06 -2.58 -11.53
CA HIS A 58 14.27 -2.89 -12.72
C HIS A 58 14.48 -1.84 -13.82
N VAL A 59 14.81 -2.30 -15.03
CA VAL A 59 14.88 -1.51 -16.26
C VAL A 59 13.65 -1.86 -17.11
N PRO A 60 12.68 -0.95 -17.29
CA PRO A 60 11.57 -1.19 -18.19
C PRO A 60 12.04 -1.42 -19.62
N PRO A 61 11.43 -2.35 -20.38
CA PRO A 61 11.83 -2.63 -21.76
C PRO A 61 11.64 -1.39 -22.65
N ALA A 62 12.41 -1.31 -23.74
CA ALA A 62 12.27 -0.24 -24.71
C ALA A 62 10.97 -0.42 -25.52
N GLY A 63 10.05 0.53 -25.39
CA GLY A 63 8.72 0.50 -26.03
C GLY A 63 7.56 0.12 -25.09
N PRO A 64 6.34 0.00 -25.64
CA PRO A 64 5.12 -0.22 -24.86
C PRO A 64 5.14 -1.55 -24.11
N VAL A 65 4.33 -1.64 -23.04
CA VAL A 65 4.16 -2.87 -22.26
C VAL A 65 3.68 -4.01 -23.17
N ALA A 66 4.47 -5.07 -23.26
CA ALA A 66 4.13 -6.23 -24.06
C ALA A 66 2.86 -6.93 -23.52
N ALA A 67 2.07 -7.51 -24.43
CA ALA A 67 0.76 -8.09 -24.09
C ALA A 67 0.85 -9.20 -23.03
N ASP A 68 1.87 -10.06 -23.11
CA ASP A 68 2.11 -11.13 -22.15
C ASP A 68 2.48 -10.60 -20.75
N ARG A 69 3.19 -9.48 -20.68
CA ARG A 69 3.50 -8.80 -19.40
C ARG A 69 2.28 -8.12 -18.81
N LEU A 70 1.39 -7.57 -19.65
CA LEU A 70 0.11 -7.04 -19.20
C LEU A 70 -0.83 -8.15 -18.69
N ASP A 71 -0.85 -9.31 -19.35
CA ASP A 71 -1.62 -10.48 -18.89
C ASP A 71 -1.08 -11.00 -17.54
N ALA A 72 0.24 -11.02 -17.36
CA ALA A 72 0.90 -11.34 -16.09
C ALA A 72 0.52 -10.33 -14.98
N PHE A 73 0.53 -9.03 -15.28
CA PHE A 73 0.09 -7.98 -14.36
C PHE A 73 -1.38 -8.19 -13.93
N LEU A 74 -2.28 -8.43 -14.88
CA LEU A 74 -3.70 -8.69 -14.59
C LEU A 74 -3.91 -9.97 -13.77
N ALA A 75 -3.07 -10.99 -13.94
CA ALA A 75 -3.09 -12.17 -13.08
C ALA A 75 -2.76 -11.83 -11.62
N VAL A 76 -1.73 -11.00 -11.39
CA VAL A 76 -1.39 -10.48 -10.05
C VAL A 76 -2.56 -9.67 -9.48
N ARG A 77 -3.16 -8.78 -10.28
CA ARG A 77 -4.31 -7.98 -9.86
C ARG A 77 -5.50 -8.86 -9.44
N ARG A 78 -5.86 -9.85 -10.26
CA ARG A 78 -6.93 -10.81 -9.93
C ARG A 78 -6.65 -11.58 -8.65
N ALA A 79 -5.40 -11.91 -8.35
CA ALA A 79 -5.03 -12.62 -7.13
C ALA A 79 -5.27 -11.77 -5.86
N VAL A 80 -5.15 -10.44 -5.94
CA VAL A 80 -5.37 -9.54 -4.80
C VAL A 80 -6.80 -9.02 -4.68
N MET A 81 -7.60 -9.05 -5.75
CA MET A 81 -8.99 -8.56 -5.74
C MET A 81 -9.90 -9.10 -4.63
N PRO A 82 -9.78 -10.37 -4.16
CA PRO A 82 -10.58 -10.86 -3.04
C PRO A 82 -10.42 -10.04 -1.75
N HIS A 83 -9.32 -9.28 -1.61
CA HIS A 83 -9.08 -8.41 -0.46
C HIS A 83 -9.76 -7.03 -0.58
N CYS A 84 -10.22 -6.62 -1.77
CA CYS A 84 -10.78 -5.30 -2.01
C CYS A 84 -11.95 -4.97 -1.09
N ALA A 85 -12.89 -5.91 -0.92
CA ALA A 85 -14.07 -5.71 -0.08
C ALA A 85 -13.74 -5.43 1.39
N ALA A 86 -12.67 -6.05 1.91
CA ALA A 86 -12.22 -5.81 3.29
C ALA A 86 -11.66 -4.39 3.46
N PHE A 87 -10.90 -3.90 2.48
CA PHE A 87 -10.40 -2.51 2.49
C PHE A 87 -11.53 -1.50 2.28
N GLU A 88 -12.51 -1.78 1.43
CA GLU A 88 -13.71 -0.94 1.28
C GLU A 88 -14.50 -0.82 2.59
N GLU A 89 -14.67 -1.93 3.32
CA GLU A 89 -15.32 -1.92 4.62
C GLU A 89 -14.53 -1.08 5.62
N PHE A 90 -13.21 -1.25 5.66
CA PHE A 90 -12.33 -0.47 6.52
C PHE A 90 -12.38 1.04 6.22
N THR A 91 -12.25 1.46 4.96
CA THR A 91 -12.33 2.88 4.58
C THR A 91 -13.70 3.48 4.92
N ARG A 92 -14.78 2.70 4.78
CA ARG A 92 -16.13 3.12 5.17
C ARG A 92 -16.24 3.34 6.68
N ASP A 93 -15.64 2.45 7.48
CA ASP A 93 -15.64 2.58 8.94
C ASP A 93 -14.81 3.78 9.41
N LEU A 94 -13.67 4.07 8.76
CA LEU A 94 -12.90 5.29 9.02
C LEU A 94 -13.69 6.56 8.70
N GLY A 95 -14.38 6.62 7.55
CA GLY A 95 -15.19 7.78 7.18
C GLY A 95 -16.30 8.07 8.21
N ARG A 96 -16.95 7.03 8.74
CA ARG A 96 -17.95 7.18 9.80
C ARG A 96 -17.38 7.75 11.10
N MET A 97 -16.11 7.49 11.41
CA MET A 97 -15.47 8.07 12.59
C MET A 97 -15.21 9.56 12.43
N ASP A 98 -14.70 9.96 11.28
CA ASP A 98 -14.36 11.37 11.00
C ASP A 98 -15.62 12.25 11.12
N GLU A 99 -16.75 11.74 10.64
CA GLU A 99 -18.08 12.33 10.83
C GLU A 99 -18.51 12.45 12.30
N LEU A 100 -18.15 11.48 13.16
CA LEU A 100 -18.46 11.51 14.59
C LEU A 100 -17.52 12.43 15.38
N GLY A 101 -16.24 12.48 15.02
CA GLY A 101 -15.23 13.33 15.65
C GLY A 101 -15.50 14.80 15.45
N SER A 102 -15.92 15.18 14.24
CA SER A 102 -16.29 16.56 13.87
C SER A 102 -17.55 17.10 14.58
N GLN A 103 -18.35 16.25 15.23
CA GLN A 103 -19.60 16.64 15.92
C GLN A 103 -19.48 16.65 17.47
N SER A 104 -18.29 16.43 18.02
CA SER A 104 -18.14 16.05 19.45
C SER A 104 -17.86 17.20 20.43
N ASP A 105 -18.86 18.07 20.66
CA ASP A 105 -18.92 18.96 21.85
C ASP A 105 -19.63 18.30 23.06
N GLN A 106 -19.93 16.99 23.00
CA GLN A 106 -20.67 16.26 24.03
C GLN A 106 -19.81 15.22 24.78
N PRO A 107 -20.06 15.01 26.09
CA PRO A 107 -19.29 14.08 26.91
C PRO A 107 -19.41 12.62 26.41
N PRO A 108 -18.37 11.79 26.60
CA PRO A 108 -18.29 10.44 26.04
C PRO A 108 -19.39 9.53 26.55
N GLY A 109 -20.41 9.31 25.72
CA GLY A 109 -21.49 8.36 25.95
C GLY A 109 -21.13 6.92 25.57
N ARG A 110 -22.06 6.00 25.82
CA ARG A 110 -21.96 4.58 25.41
C ARG A 110 -21.73 4.38 23.90
N GLU A 111 -22.15 5.36 23.10
CA GLU A 111 -21.96 5.37 21.64
C GLU A 111 -20.51 5.63 21.25
N ILE A 112 -19.82 6.56 21.94
CA ILE A 112 -18.39 6.83 21.74
C ILE A 112 -17.55 5.61 22.15
N PHE A 113 -17.88 4.94 23.26
CA PHE A 113 -17.18 3.71 23.63
C PHE A 113 -17.35 2.58 22.60
N ARG A 114 -18.57 2.39 22.06
CA ARG A 114 -18.82 1.42 20.98
C ARG A 114 -18.04 1.76 19.71
N ALA A 115 -18.03 3.04 19.31
CA ALA A 115 -17.26 3.51 18.17
C ALA A 115 -15.76 3.21 18.36
N VAL A 116 -15.18 3.56 19.51
CA VAL A 116 -13.77 3.27 19.82
C VAL A 116 -13.45 1.77 19.77
N THR A 117 -14.32 0.92 20.33
CA THR A 117 -14.11 -0.54 20.28
C THR A 117 -14.24 -1.13 18.87
N SER A 118 -15.19 -0.61 18.06
CA SER A 118 -15.37 -1.02 16.66
C SER A 118 -14.11 -0.72 15.85
N VAL A 119 -13.59 0.50 16.01
CA VAL A 119 -12.44 1.01 15.27
C VAL A 119 -11.17 0.28 15.65
N THR A 120 -10.96 0.03 16.95
CA THR A 120 -9.84 -0.78 17.39
C THR A 120 -9.91 -2.18 16.76
N GLY A 121 -11.10 -2.77 16.69
CA GLY A 121 -11.31 -4.03 15.96
C GLY A 121 -10.97 -3.93 14.47
N SER A 122 -11.46 -2.91 13.78
CA SER A 122 -11.22 -2.69 12.34
C SER A 122 -9.75 -2.42 12.02
N ILE A 123 -9.02 -1.65 12.85
CA ILE A 123 -7.58 -1.40 12.68
C ILE A 123 -6.78 -2.71 12.84
N LEU A 124 -7.10 -3.51 13.85
CA LEU A 124 -6.40 -4.79 14.06
C LEU A 124 -6.72 -5.79 12.93
N GLY A 125 -7.96 -5.80 12.43
CA GLY A 125 -8.34 -6.53 11.23
C GLY A 125 -7.54 -6.11 10.01
N LEU A 126 -7.43 -4.80 9.78
CA LEU A 126 -6.69 -4.22 8.67
C LEU A 126 -5.22 -4.65 8.66
N VAL A 127 -4.52 -4.63 9.81
CA VAL A 127 -3.12 -5.07 9.87
C VAL A 127 -2.98 -6.52 9.38
N GLY A 128 -3.89 -7.40 9.79
CA GLY A 128 -3.94 -8.78 9.31
C GLY A 128 -4.22 -8.87 7.81
N ASP A 129 -5.13 -8.05 7.30
CA ASP A 129 -5.51 -8.04 5.89
C ASP A 129 -4.47 -7.39 4.97
N ILE A 130 -3.72 -6.38 5.45
CA ILE A 130 -2.52 -5.84 4.79
C ILE A 130 -1.47 -6.94 4.65
N GLY A 131 -1.24 -7.73 5.70
CA GLY A 131 -0.34 -8.89 5.64
C GLY A 131 -0.78 -9.88 4.56
N LYS A 132 -2.04 -10.29 4.55
CA LYS A 132 -2.58 -11.22 3.54
C LYS A 132 -2.52 -10.65 2.12
N LEU A 133 -2.85 -9.37 1.94
CA LEU A 133 -2.78 -8.67 0.66
C LEU A 133 -1.35 -8.72 0.12
N ASN A 134 -0.36 -8.35 0.94
CA ASN A 134 1.04 -8.36 0.53
C ASN A 134 1.56 -9.78 0.27
N GLU A 135 1.16 -10.77 1.09
CA GLU A 135 1.48 -12.18 0.83
C GLU A 135 0.91 -12.64 -0.52
N ALA A 136 -0.37 -12.36 -0.79
CA ALA A 136 -1.03 -12.71 -2.04
C ALA A 136 -0.36 -12.04 -3.25
N ARG A 137 -0.08 -10.73 -3.16
CA ARG A 137 0.63 -9.96 -4.19
C ARG A 137 2.00 -10.57 -4.48
N ASN A 138 2.82 -10.76 -3.45
CA ASN A 138 4.20 -11.20 -3.60
C ASN A 138 4.28 -12.64 -4.16
N ARG A 139 3.38 -13.53 -3.74
CA ARG A 139 3.29 -14.89 -4.31
C ARG A 139 2.84 -14.88 -5.76
N ALA A 140 1.85 -14.07 -6.11
CA ALA A 140 1.41 -13.95 -7.50
C ALA A 140 2.52 -13.35 -8.38
N LEU A 141 3.27 -12.37 -7.88
CA LEU A 141 4.45 -11.81 -8.55
C LEU A 141 5.53 -12.87 -8.82
N LEU A 142 5.84 -13.72 -7.84
CA LEU A 142 6.74 -14.86 -8.01
C LEU A 142 6.23 -15.84 -9.08
N GLU A 143 4.94 -16.21 -9.04
CA GLU A 143 4.33 -17.13 -10.01
C GLU A 143 4.40 -16.56 -11.44
N GLN A 144 4.17 -15.26 -11.61
CA GLN A 144 4.21 -14.57 -12.89
C GLN A 144 5.62 -14.13 -13.32
N LYS A 145 6.65 -14.42 -12.50
CA LYS A 145 8.03 -13.96 -12.72
C LYS A 145 8.07 -12.45 -13.01
N MET A 146 7.39 -11.67 -12.18
CA MET A 146 7.29 -10.22 -12.28
C MET A 146 7.89 -9.59 -11.02
N GLY A 147 8.94 -8.79 -11.20
CA GLY A 147 9.56 -8.07 -10.09
C GLY A 147 8.69 -6.93 -9.60
N LEU A 148 8.96 -6.43 -8.38
CA LEU A 148 8.23 -5.27 -7.83
C LEU A 148 8.40 -4.01 -8.68
N GLY A 149 9.58 -3.78 -9.26
CA GLY A 149 9.83 -2.61 -10.12
C GLY A 149 8.98 -2.64 -11.39
N GLU A 150 8.84 -3.82 -12.01
CA GLU A 150 7.98 -4.01 -13.19
C GLU A 150 6.50 -3.84 -12.84
N TYR A 151 6.08 -4.43 -11.72
CA TYR A 151 4.72 -4.27 -11.22
C TYR A 151 4.37 -2.80 -10.98
N THR A 152 5.23 -2.06 -10.27
CA THR A 152 5.09 -0.62 -10.02
C THR A 152 5.02 0.16 -11.33
N TRP A 153 5.90 -0.14 -12.30
CA TRP A 153 5.90 0.49 -13.61
C TRP A 153 4.55 0.33 -14.33
N ILE A 154 4.08 -0.90 -14.50
CA ILE A 154 2.81 -1.18 -15.20
C ILE A 154 1.63 -0.59 -14.42
N TYR A 155 1.63 -0.70 -13.09
CA TYR A 155 0.57 -0.16 -12.23
C TYR A 155 0.41 1.34 -12.41
N VAL A 156 1.52 2.09 -12.35
CA VAL A 156 1.50 3.56 -12.47
C VAL A 156 1.05 3.98 -13.86
N LEU A 157 1.58 3.37 -14.91
CA LEU A 157 1.17 3.71 -16.27
C LEU A 157 -0.30 3.37 -16.53
N ALA A 158 -0.75 2.17 -16.13
CA ALA A 158 -2.10 1.71 -16.43
C ALA A 158 -3.18 2.43 -15.61
N TYR A 159 -2.99 2.53 -14.28
CA TYR A 159 -4.04 3.07 -13.40
C TYR A 159 -3.96 4.58 -13.23
N HIS A 160 -2.76 5.12 -13.07
CA HIS A 160 -2.60 6.53 -12.73
C HIS A 160 -2.48 7.40 -13.99
N SER A 161 -1.63 7.00 -14.95
CA SER A 161 -1.44 7.78 -16.17
C SER A 161 -2.55 7.56 -17.21
N TRP A 162 -2.95 6.31 -17.46
CA TRP A 162 -3.91 5.98 -18.52
C TRP A 162 -5.37 6.06 -18.08
N LEU A 163 -5.74 5.37 -16.99
CA LEU A 163 -7.10 5.46 -16.44
C LEU A 163 -7.36 6.74 -15.64
N GLY A 164 -6.32 7.50 -15.30
CA GLY A 164 -6.44 8.80 -14.63
C GLY A 164 -6.87 8.69 -13.17
N HIS A 165 -6.66 7.55 -12.51
CA HIS A 165 -6.91 7.44 -11.09
C HIS A 165 -5.87 8.28 -10.32
N PRO A 166 -6.29 9.08 -9.33
CA PRO A 166 -5.32 9.83 -8.53
C PRO A 166 -4.41 8.85 -7.79
N ILE A 167 -3.17 9.26 -7.55
CA ILE A 167 -2.39 8.62 -6.49
C ILE A 167 -3.13 8.97 -5.20
N PRO A 168 -3.40 8.01 -4.30
CA PRO A 168 -4.01 8.31 -3.02
C PRO A 168 -3.27 9.48 -2.36
N ASP A 169 -3.97 10.58 -2.17
CA ASP A 169 -3.41 11.79 -1.58
C ASP A 169 -2.79 11.46 -0.22
N ARG A 170 -1.83 12.30 0.20
CA ARG A 170 -1.61 12.50 1.64
C ARG A 170 -3.01 12.78 2.20
N ALA A 171 -3.55 11.92 3.05
CA ALA A 171 -4.68 12.35 3.87
C ALA A 171 -4.24 13.68 4.50
N ASP A 172 -4.97 14.77 4.26
CA ASP A 172 -4.62 16.15 4.64
C ASP A 172 -4.59 16.35 6.19
N GLY A 173 -4.39 15.28 6.96
CA GLY A 173 -4.18 15.25 8.40
C GLY A 173 -2.74 15.59 8.78
N ASP A 174 -2.46 16.89 8.78
CA ASP A 174 -1.91 17.73 9.87
C ASP A 174 -0.80 17.24 10.82
N ASP A 175 -0.22 16.03 10.80
CA ASP A 175 0.76 15.62 11.85
C ASP A 175 1.44 14.25 11.70
N GLY A 176 1.05 13.41 10.74
CA GLY A 176 1.65 12.08 10.57
C GLY A 176 2.95 12.11 9.73
N GLU A 177 4.12 12.05 10.37
CA GLU A 177 5.46 11.99 9.73
C GLU A 177 5.64 10.80 8.73
N GLY A 178 4.67 9.88 8.62
CA GLY A 178 4.74 8.64 7.85
C GLY A 178 4.30 8.70 6.37
N ASP A 179 3.22 9.41 6.04
CA ASP A 179 2.58 9.27 4.72
C ASP A 179 3.35 10.01 3.62
N GLY A 180 3.90 11.18 3.96
CA GLY A 180 4.75 11.94 3.06
C GLY A 180 5.98 11.19 2.58
N ALA A 181 6.59 10.40 3.48
CA ALA A 181 7.76 9.60 3.15
C ALA A 181 7.41 8.45 2.18
N ARG A 182 6.18 7.93 2.21
CA ARG A 182 5.74 6.88 1.27
C ARG A 182 5.55 7.43 -0.13
N VAL A 183 4.81 8.54 -0.26
CA VAL A 183 4.58 9.21 -1.55
C VAL A 183 5.92 9.62 -2.18
N GLU A 184 6.83 10.18 -1.40
CA GLU A 184 8.15 10.59 -1.90
C GLU A 184 9.00 9.40 -2.38
N ARG A 185 8.93 8.26 -1.68
CA ARG A 185 9.60 7.02 -2.12
C ARG A 185 9.02 6.49 -3.43
N LEU A 186 7.69 6.46 -3.55
CA LEU A 186 7.04 6.03 -4.79
C LEU A 186 7.45 6.95 -5.94
N ARG A 187 7.41 8.27 -5.73
CA ARG A 187 7.87 9.26 -6.70
C ARG A 187 9.32 9.03 -7.12
N THR A 188 10.22 8.84 -6.16
CA THR A 188 11.64 8.53 -6.42
C THR A 188 11.79 7.26 -7.27
N THR A 189 11.04 6.22 -6.94
CA THR A 189 11.03 4.94 -7.67
C THR A 189 10.56 5.14 -9.12
N VAL A 190 9.44 5.85 -9.31
CA VAL A 190 8.86 6.13 -10.63
C VAL A 190 9.81 6.97 -11.49
N LEU A 191 10.42 8.02 -10.94
CA LEU A 191 11.43 8.83 -11.63
C LEU A 191 12.63 7.98 -12.07
N GLY A 192 13.11 7.08 -11.20
CA GLY A 192 14.18 6.14 -11.53
C GLY A 192 13.79 5.22 -12.69
N LEU A 193 12.58 4.65 -12.66
CA LEU A 193 12.05 3.79 -13.72
C LEU A 193 11.94 4.53 -15.05
N MET A 194 11.43 5.76 -15.05
CA MET A 194 11.30 6.60 -16.26
C MET A 194 12.67 6.91 -16.88
N ARG A 195 13.66 7.28 -16.06
CA ARG A 195 15.03 7.56 -16.52
C ARG A 195 15.69 6.32 -17.12
N ARG A 196 15.52 5.14 -16.50
CA ARG A 196 16.03 3.87 -17.04
C ARG A 196 15.31 3.47 -18.32
N HIS A 197 14.00 3.68 -18.41
CA HIS A 197 13.24 3.43 -19.63
C HIS A 197 13.70 4.34 -20.79
N ALA A 198 13.93 5.62 -20.52
CA ALA A 198 14.49 6.55 -21.50
C ALA A 198 15.88 6.13 -21.99
N ALA A 199 16.72 5.60 -21.10
CA ALA A 199 18.01 5.04 -21.49
C ALA A 199 17.85 3.80 -22.40
N ALA A 200 16.94 2.89 -22.07
CA ALA A 200 16.64 1.72 -22.89
C ALA A 200 16.13 2.09 -24.30
N LEU A 201 15.30 3.14 -24.41
CA LEU A 201 14.85 3.68 -25.71
C LEU A 201 16.01 4.24 -26.54
N GLU A 202 16.94 4.95 -25.90
CA GLU A 202 18.13 5.48 -26.57
C GLU A 202 19.02 4.35 -27.11
N GLU A 203 19.21 3.28 -26.33
CA GLU A 203 20.02 2.12 -26.72
C GLU A 203 19.48 1.40 -27.97
N VAL A 204 18.16 1.41 -28.19
CA VAL A 204 17.54 0.85 -29.40
C VAL A 204 17.40 1.85 -30.54
N GLY A 205 17.91 3.08 -30.37
CA GLY A 205 17.93 4.12 -31.39
C GLY A 205 16.68 4.99 -31.48
N ASP A 206 15.77 4.91 -30.51
CA ASP A 206 14.57 5.77 -30.44
C ASP A 206 14.81 7.00 -29.57
N GLY A 207 15.72 7.86 -30.03
CA GLY A 207 16.11 9.08 -29.31
C GLY A 207 14.96 10.08 -29.14
N ALA A 208 13.95 10.05 -30.02
CA ALA A 208 12.78 10.92 -29.92
C ALA A 208 11.87 10.50 -28.75
N ALA A 209 11.55 9.21 -28.65
CA ALA A 209 10.82 8.70 -27.49
C ALA A 209 11.65 8.85 -26.21
N ALA A 210 12.96 8.57 -26.27
CA ALA A 210 13.84 8.74 -25.12
C ALA A 210 13.83 10.18 -24.59
N GLY A 211 13.88 11.19 -25.49
CA GLY A 211 13.75 12.60 -25.13
C GLY A 211 12.44 12.91 -24.42
N LEU A 212 11.31 12.44 -24.96
CA LEU A 212 9.99 12.62 -24.35
C LEU A 212 9.94 12.09 -22.90
N TRP A 213 10.48 10.90 -22.65
CA TRP A 213 10.48 10.31 -21.30
C TRP A 213 11.41 11.03 -20.33
N ARG A 214 12.55 11.58 -20.79
CA ARG A 214 13.42 12.43 -19.94
C ARG A 214 12.74 13.75 -19.59
N ASP A 215 12.17 14.42 -20.58
CA ASP A 215 11.46 15.69 -20.38
C ASP A 215 10.31 15.52 -19.38
N GLU A 216 9.59 14.39 -19.48
CA GLU A 216 8.52 14.04 -18.56
C GLU A 216 9.03 13.73 -17.14
N ALA A 217 10.15 13.02 -17.00
CA ALA A 217 10.78 12.80 -15.69
C ALA A 217 11.25 14.12 -15.06
N ASP A 218 11.85 15.02 -15.84
CA ASP A 218 12.31 16.32 -15.36
C ASP A 218 11.12 17.22 -14.99
N ARG A 219 10.01 17.16 -15.74
CA ARG A 219 8.74 17.80 -15.37
C ARG A 219 8.23 17.30 -14.02
N MET A 220 8.22 15.98 -13.82
CA MET A 220 7.79 15.38 -12.55
C MET A 220 8.74 15.69 -11.38
N GLU A 221 10.03 15.89 -11.62
CA GLU A 221 10.99 16.29 -10.58
C GLU A 221 10.78 17.77 -10.17
N GLY A 222 10.54 18.66 -11.14
CA GLY A 222 10.35 20.09 -10.92
C GLY A 222 8.96 20.53 -10.46
N ALA A 223 7.91 19.77 -10.81
CA ALA A 223 6.53 20.06 -10.44
C ALA A 223 6.06 19.20 -9.25
N ALA A 224 5.01 19.64 -8.56
CA ALA A 224 4.20 18.77 -7.71
C ALA A 224 3.34 17.78 -8.54
N ALA A 225 3.76 17.44 -9.75
CA ALA A 225 3.05 16.51 -10.60
C ALA A 225 3.22 15.10 -10.04
N GLU A 226 2.10 14.49 -9.66
CA GLU A 226 2.11 13.21 -8.95
C GLU A 226 2.21 12.02 -9.91
N VAL A 227 1.73 12.18 -11.15
CA VAL A 227 1.63 11.09 -12.12
C VAL A 227 2.36 11.39 -13.43
N PRO A 228 2.98 10.37 -14.06
CA PRO A 228 3.57 10.51 -15.39
C PRO A 228 2.53 10.90 -16.42
N PHE A 229 2.92 11.80 -17.33
CA PHE A 229 2.20 12.37 -18.47
C PHE A 229 0.91 13.15 -18.15
N GLY A 230 0.41 13.10 -16.91
CA GLY A 230 -0.69 13.93 -16.43
C GLY A 230 -1.88 14.01 -17.40
N PRO A 231 -2.50 15.19 -17.56
CA PRO A 231 -3.61 15.40 -18.50
C PRO A 231 -3.23 15.22 -19.97
N GLY A 232 -1.94 15.23 -20.31
CA GLY A 232 -1.46 15.04 -21.68
C GLY A 232 -1.63 13.61 -22.18
N GLY A 233 -1.78 12.65 -21.27
CA GLY A 233 -1.94 11.24 -21.58
C GLY A 233 -0.65 10.57 -22.02
N LEU A 234 -0.62 9.24 -21.93
CA LEU A 234 0.52 8.45 -22.38
C LEU A 234 0.77 8.57 -23.88
N PRO A 235 2.00 8.27 -24.36
CA PRO A 235 2.26 8.15 -25.79
C PRO A 235 1.26 7.22 -26.49
N PRO A 236 0.90 7.45 -27.77
CA PRO A 236 -0.16 6.70 -28.45
C PRO A 236 0.02 5.18 -28.43
N ASP A 237 1.25 4.72 -28.54
CA ASP A 237 1.66 3.32 -28.59
C ASP A 237 1.44 2.63 -27.24
N TYR A 238 1.69 3.35 -26.14
CA TYR A 238 1.37 2.91 -24.78
C TYR A 238 -0.14 2.87 -24.54
N THR A 239 -0.85 3.90 -25.00
CA THR A 239 -2.31 3.96 -24.93
C THR A 239 -2.94 2.77 -25.67
N ALA A 240 -2.42 2.42 -26.86
CA ALA A 240 -2.89 1.29 -27.64
C ALA A 240 -2.67 -0.05 -26.92
N ALA A 241 -1.54 -0.23 -26.24
CA ALA A 241 -1.24 -1.44 -25.47
C ALA A 241 -2.26 -1.66 -24.33
N PHE A 242 -2.59 -0.61 -23.57
CA PHE A 242 -3.58 -0.73 -22.48
C PHE A 242 -5.02 -0.81 -22.97
N ALA A 243 -5.37 -0.12 -24.06
CA ALA A 243 -6.72 -0.14 -24.62
C ALA A 243 -7.19 -1.58 -24.94
N ALA A 244 -6.28 -2.46 -25.37
CA ALA A 244 -6.57 -3.87 -25.67
C ALA A 244 -7.00 -4.71 -24.46
N ARG A 245 -6.81 -4.21 -23.23
CA ARG A 245 -7.20 -4.85 -21.96
C ARG A 245 -8.00 -3.91 -21.05
N GLY A 246 -8.59 -2.86 -21.62
CA GLY A 246 -9.15 -1.76 -20.84
C GLY A 246 -10.24 -2.15 -19.86
N ASP A 247 -11.12 -3.08 -20.25
CA ASP A 247 -12.21 -3.55 -19.38
C ASP A 247 -11.68 -4.38 -18.20
N GLU A 248 -10.66 -5.20 -18.43
CA GLU A 248 -10.02 -6.01 -17.37
C GLU A 248 -9.24 -5.13 -16.39
N LEU A 249 -8.53 -4.12 -16.89
CA LEU A 249 -7.86 -3.13 -16.05
C LEU A 249 -8.88 -2.41 -15.16
N ARG A 250 -9.96 -1.87 -15.74
CA ARG A 250 -11.04 -1.25 -14.95
C ARG A 250 -11.67 -2.19 -13.93
N ALA A 251 -11.88 -3.45 -14.29
CA ALA A 251 -12.46 -4.46 -13.40
C ALA A 251 -11.53 -4.88 -12.24
N THR A 252 -10.23 -4.60 -12.35
CA THR A 252 -9.21 -4.98 -11.35
C THR A 252 -8.60 -3.78 -10.62
N TRP A 253 -9.18 -2.60 -10.81
CA TRP A 253 -8.93 -1.43 -9.98
C TRP A 253 -9.71 -1.51 -8.66
N CYS A 254 -9.06 -1.15 -7.56
CA CYS A 254 -9.68 -1.03 -6.25
C CYS A 254 -9.07 0.17 -5.51
N ALA A 255 -9.81 1.28 -5.45
CA ALA A 255 -9.30 2.52 -4.87
C ALA A 255 -8.81 2.38 -3.42
N PRO A 256 -9.52 1.68 -2.50
CA PRO A 256 -9.04 1.48 -1.12
C PRO A 256 -7.75 0.66 -1.00
N MET A 257 -7.43 -0.19 -1.98
CA MET A 257 -6.19 -0.97 -1.96
C MET A 257 -5.02 -0.25 -2.63
N ALA A 258 -5.28 0.77 -3.47
CA ALA A 258 -4.25 1.39 -4.29
C ALA A 258 -3.10 1.99 -3.47
N GLU A 259 -3.39 2.48 -2.27
CA GLU A 259 -2.39 3.01 -1.33
C GLU A 259 -1.42 1.93 -0.82
N TYR A 260 -1.91 0.70 -0.69
CA TYR A 260 -1.19 -0.44 -0.15
C TYR A 260 -0.48 -1.25 -1.24
N ASP A 261 -1.00 -1.21 -2.47
CA ASP A 261 -0.49 -1.94 -3.61
C ASP A 261 0.92 -1.52 -4.03
N LEU A 262 1.23 -0.22 -3.89
CA LEU A 262 2.55 0.35 -4.17
C LEU A 262 3.40 0.52 -2.90
N GLY A 263 2.86 0.14 -1.74
CA GLY A 263 3.55 0.18 -0.46
C GLY A 263 4.53 -0.97 -0.31
N GLU A 264 5.71 -0.66 0.26
CA GLU A 264 6.61 -1.66 0.84
C GLU A 264 6.26 -1.88 2.31
N VAL A 265 6.13 -3.15 2.71
CA VAL A 265 6.07 -3.50 4.13
C VAL A 265 7.49 -3.49 4.68
N ARG A 266 7.80 -2.53 5.56
CA ARG A 266 9.06 -2.49 6.31
C ARG A 266 8.80 -2.75 7.78
N ARG A 267 9.59 -3.64 8.37
CA ARG A 267 9.63 -3.81 9.83
C ARG A 267 10.62 -2.79 10.39
N SER A 268 10.15 -1.85 11.21
CA SER A 268 11.02 -0.85 11.86
C SER A 268 12.20 -1.55 12.56
N GLY A 269 13.42 -1.19 12.17
CA GLY A 269 14.67 -1.78 12.69
C GLY A 269 15.25 -2.96 11.89
N LEU A 270 14.58 -3.40 10.82
CA LEU A 270 15.08 -4.39 9.86
C LEU A 270 15.08 -3.76 8.47
N THR A 271 16.04 -2.88 8.19
CA THR A 271 16.45 -2.64 6.80
C THR A 271 17.05 -3.94 6.29
N VAL A 272 16.27 -4.70 5.52
CA VAL A 272 16.81 -5.82 4.75
C VAL A 272 17.64 -5.19 3.63
N HIS A 273 18.92 -4.97 3.90
CA HIS A 273 19.89 -4.73 2.83
C HIS A 273 20.04 -6.05 2.09
N ALA A 274 19.46 -6.14 0.90
CA ALA A 274 19.85 -7.17 -0.06
C ALA A 274 21.35 -6.94 -0.34
N GLN A 275 22.19 -7.91 0.04
CA GLN A 275 23.61 -7.93 -0.29
C GLN A 275 23.80 -8.37 -1.74
#